data_AF-A0A1D2QVY4-F1
#
_entry.id   AF-A0A1D2QVY4-F1
#
_cell.length_a   1.000
_cell.length_b   1.000
_cell.length_c   1.000
_cell.angle_alpha   90.00
_cell.angle_beta   90.00
_cell.angle_gamma   90.00
#
_symmetry.space_group_name_H-M   'P 1'
#
loop_
_entity.id
_entity.type
_entity.pdbx_description
1 polymer ?
#
loop_
_entity_poly.entity_id
_entity_poly.type
_entity_poly.pdbx_seq_one_letter_code
_entity_poly.pdbx_strand_id
1 'polypeptide(L)'
;MLSKTIVLNDIQEDLKDLCKSWVVVYGGYVKDRSMRDVDVAVITKIRDKSENMRLWYSFIGKFPPVYDIKIFELMPLTIKID
;
A
#
# COMPACT_ATOMS: atom_id res chain seq x y z
N MET A 1 -22.93 10.15 -2.52
CA MET A 1 -22.63 8.83 -1.93
C MET A 1 -21.84 9.09 -0.67
N LEU A 2 -22.41 8.78 0.50
CA LEU A 2 -21.94 9.22 1.82
C LEU A 2 -20.52 8.69 2.11
N SER A 3 -19.65 9.59 2.58
CA SER A 3 -18.26 9.31 2.97
C SER A 3 -18.25 8.34 4.15
N LYS A 4 -17.96 7.08 3.88
CA LYS A 4 -17.63 6.14 4.95
C LYS A 4 -16.19 6.44 5.37
N THR A 5 -16.01 6.99 6.55
CA THR A 5 -14.68 7.09 7.16
C THR A 5 -14.13 5.67 7.28
N ILE A 6 -12.99 5.41 6.64
CA ILE A 6 -12.32 4.12 6.78
C ILE A 6 -11.80 4.04 8.22
N VAL A 7 -12.13 2.96 8.93
CA VAL A 7 -11.65 2.74 10.29
C VAL A 7 -10.42 1.85 10.22
N LEU A 8 -9.48 2.01 11.16
CA LEU A 8 -8.24 1.22 11.21
C LEU A 8 -8.49 -0.30 11.11
N ASN A 9 -9.57 -0.79 11.75
CA ASN A 9 -9.96 -2.19 11.72
C ASN A 9 -10.35 -2.65 10.30
N ASP A 10 -10.99 -1.80 9.50
CA ASP A 10 -11.37 -2.12 8.12
C ASP A 10 -10.10 -2.32 7.27
N ILE A 11 -9.09 -1.43 7.44
CA ILE A 11 -7.80 -1.55 6.75
C ILE A 11 -7.09 -2.85 7.12
N GLN A 12 -7.09 -3.21 8.40
CA GLN A 12 -6.46 -4.45 8.87
C GLN A 12 -7.14 -5.69 8.28
N GLU A 13 -8.46 -5.69 8.21
CA GLU A 13 -9.23 -6.80 7.65
C GLU A 13 -9.06 -6.91 6.13
N ASP A 14 -9.16 -5.79 5.41
CA ASP A 14 -9.02 -5.74 3.96
C ASP A 14 -7.61 -6.17 3.50
N LEU A 15 -6.58 -5.81 4.27
CA LEU A 15 -5.18 -6.07 3.96
C LEU A 15 -4.61 -7.30 4.70
N LYS A 16 -5.44 -8.10 5.37
CA LYS A 16 -4.99 -9.25 6.17
C LYS A 16 -4.13 -10.25 5.39
N ASP A 17 -4.38 -10.37 4.09
CA ASP A 17 -3.63 -11.24 3.19
C ASP A 17 -2.17 -10.82 2.99
N LEU A 18 -1.81 -9.59 3.37
CA LEU A 18 -0.46 -9.05 3.34
C LEU A 18 0.29 -9.23 4.67
N CYS A 19 -0.32 -9.84 5.70
CA CYS A 19 0.22 -9.92 7.07
C CYS A 19 1.59 -10.59 7.22
N LYS A 20 2.02 -11.38 6.22
CA LYS A 20 3.35 -12.00 6.19
C LYS A 20 4.46 -11.00 5.82
N SER A 21 4.09 -9.85 5.28
CA SER A 21 4.98 -8.76 4.90
C SER A 21 4.87 -7.61 5.89
N TRP A 22 5.87 -6.74 5.91
CA TRP A 22 5.76 -5.47 6.63
C TRP A 22 4.88 -4.53 5.80
N VAL A 23 3.72 -4.16 6.33
CA VAL A 23 2.75 -3.29 5.66
C VAL A 23 2.70 -1.96 6.40
N VAL A 24 2.91 -0.86 5.67
CA VAL A 24 2.94 0.49 6.22
C VAL A 24 1.92 1.35 5.48
N VAL A 25 0.99 1.95 6.24
CA VAL A 25 0.12 3.00 5.72
C VAL A 25 0.88 4.32 5.81
N TYR A 26 0.90 5.08 4.71
CA TYR A 26 1.59 6.36 4.63
C TYR A 26 0.75 7.40 3.88
N GLY A 27 1.34 8.54 3.55
CA GLY A 27 0.70 9.55 2.70
C GLY A 27 -0.40 10.37 3.39
N GLY A 28 -1.36 10.82 2.59
CA GLY A 28 -2.37 11.81 3.00
C GLY A 28 -3.31 11.30 4.10
N TYR A 29 -3.73 10.04 3.99
CA TYR A 29 -4.65 9.40 4.94
C TYR A 29 -4.15 9.41 6.39
N VAL A 30 -2.83 9.31 6.61
CA VAL A 30 -2.24 9.38 7.96
C VAL A 30 -2.42 10.76 8.59
N LYS A 31 -2.44 11.83 7.79
CA LYS A 31 -2.64 13.22 8.23
C LYS A 31 -4.11 13.58 8.36
N ASP A 32 -4.93 13.10 7.43
CA ASP A 32 -6.36 13.37 7.37
C ASP A 32 -7.13 12.10 6.98
N ARG A 33 -7.84 11.52 7.96
CA ARG A 33 -8.62 10.28 7.79
C ARG A 33 -9.89 10.44 6.97
N SER A 34 -10.21 11.66 6.54
CA SER A 34 -11.29 11.91 5.57
C SER A 34 -10.85 11.69 4.12
N MET A 35 -9.53 11.57 3.88
CA MET A 35 -9.00 11.18 2.58
C MET A 35 -9.54 9.82 2.17
N ARG A 36 -9.95 9.73 0.90
CA ARG A 36 -10.50 8.49 0.35
C ARG A 36 -9.39 7.52 -0.01
N ASP A 37 -8.34 7.97 -0.67
CA ASP A 37 -7.26 7.08 -1.11
C ASP A 37 -6.30 6.80 0.06
N VAL A 38 -5.94 5.53 0.22
CA VAL A 38 -5.05 5.06 1.29
C VAL A 38 -3.78 4.52 0.66
N ASP A 39 -2.66 5.23 0.82
CA ASP A 39 -1.36 4.81 0.33
C ASP A 39 -0.77 3.71 1.23
N VAL A 40 -0.42 2.57 0.64
CA VAL A 40 0.10 1.40 1.36
C VAL A 40 1.41 0.92 0.74
N ALA A 41 2.45 0.82 1.56
CA ALA A 41 3.74 0.25 1.17
C ALA A 41 3.87 -1.15 1.76
N VAL A 42 4.15 -2.13 0.90
CA VAL A 42 4.52 -3.49 1.28
C VAL A 42 6.03 -3.62 1.16
N ILE A 43 6.71 -3.87 2.28
CA ILE A 43 8.16 -4.07 2.36
C ILE A 43 8.42 -5.57 2.33
N THR A 44 9.01 -6.04 1.24
CA THR A 44 9.22 -7.48 0.99
C THR A 44 10.58 -7.96 1.48
N LYS A 45 11.56 -7.05 1.59
CA LYS A 45 12.99 -7.35 1.81
C LYS A 45 13.62 -8.20 0.70
N ILE A 46 12.92 -8.41 -0.42
CA ILE A 46 13.42 -9.14 -1.59
C ILE A 46 14.26 -8.19 -2.43
N ARG A 47 15.49 -8.58 -2.77
CA ARG A 47 16.39 -7.77 -3.61
C ARG A 47 16.12 -7.92 -5.10
N ASP A 48 15.57 -9.06 -5.52
CA ASP A 48 15.27 -9.32 -6.92
C ASP A 48 14.08 -8.47 -7.39
N LYS A 49 14.34 -7.57 -8.34
CA LYS A 49 13.32 -6.67 -8.90
C LYS A 49 12.21 -7.45 -9.62
N SER A 50 12.54 -8.52 -10.32
CA SER A 50 11.57 -9.30 -11.09
C SER A 50 10.62 -10.06 -10.18
N GLU A 51 11.10 -10.57 -9.05
CA GLU A 51 10.27 -11.14 -7.98
C GLU A 51 9.30 -10.12 -7.40
N ASN A 52 9.81 -8.93 -7.06
CA ASN A 52 8.96 -7.85 -6.58
C ASN A 52 7.91 -7.41 -7.61
N MET A 53 8.26 -7.36 -8.90
CA MET A 53 7.31 -7.09 -9.98
C MET A 53 6.24 -8.16 -10.07
N ARG A 54 6.61 -9.45 -10.02
CA ARG A 54 5.64 -10.57 -10.01
C ARG A 54 4.70 -10.48 -8.82
N LEU A 55 5.23 -10.14 -7.64
CA LEU A 55 4.41 -9.95 -6.44
C LEU A 55 3.45 -8.77 -6.61
N TRP A 56 3.93 -7.63 -7.10
CA TRP A 56 3.09 -6.47 -7.37
C TRP A 56 1.97 -6.79 -8.36
N TYR A 57 2.27 -7.49 -9.45
CA TYR A 57 1.24 -7.97 -10.40
C TYR A 57 0.22 -8.88 -9.73
N SER A 58 0.63 -9.73 -8.78
CA SER A 58 -0.29 -10.61 -8.05
C SER A 58 -1.29 -9.88 -7.14
N PHE A 59 -1.06 -8.58 -6.87
CA PHE A 59 -1.96 -7.75 -6.06
C PHE A 59 -3.06 -7.07 -6.88
N ILE A 60 -2.91 -7.01 -8.21
CA ILE A 60 -3.86 -6.33 -9.09
C ILE A 60 -5.23 -7.01 -8.98
N GLY A 61 -6.25 -6.22 -8.63
CA GLY A 61 -7.63 -6.70 -8.47
C GLY A 61 -7.89 -7.51 -7.20
N LYS A 62 -6.89 -7.75 -6.35
CA LYS A 62 -7.03 -8.51 -5.12
C LYS A 62 -7.61 -7.69 -3.96
N PHE A 63 -7.31 -6.39 -3.93
CA PHE A 63 -7.68 -5.49 -2.84
C PHE A 63 -8.69 -4.44 -3.32
N PRO A 64 -9.50 -3.85 -2.40
CA PRO A 64 -10.40 -2.77 -2.74
C PRO A 64 -9.66 -1.61 -3.46
N PRO A 65 -10.30 -0.94 -4.43
CA PRO A 65 -9.65 0.06 -5.28
C PRO A 65 -9.27 1.35 -4.53
N VAL A 66 -9.65 1.45 -3.26
CA VAL A 66 -9.35 2.57 -2.37
C VAL A 66 -7.89 2.56 -1.88
N TYR A 67 -7.20 1.43 -2.02
CA TYR A 67 -5.82 1.26 -1.59
C TYR A 67 -4.87 1.44 -2.78
N ASP A 68 -3.94 2.40 -2.71
CA ASP A 68 -2.79 2.43 -3.62
C ASP A 68 -1.64 1.61 -3.02
N ILE A 69 -1.59 0.33 -3.40
CA ILE A 69 -0.60 -0.61 -2.88
C ILE A 69 0.65 -0.60 -3.76
N LYS A 70 1.79 -0.25 -3.15
CA LYS A 70 3.12 -0.29 -3.77
C LYS A 70 4.03 -1.29 -3.07
N ILE A 71 4.91 -1.93 -3.83
CA ILE A 71 6.08 -2.63 -3.27
C ILE A 71 7.17 -1.59 -3.02
N PHE A 72 7.62 -1.47 -1.79
CA PHE A 72 8.61 -0.46 -1.39
C PHE A 72 9.89 -0.56 -2.22
N GLU A 73 10.38 -1.77 -2.44
CA GLU A 73 11.62 -2.06 -3.19
C GLU A 73 11.52 -1.72 -4.69
N LEU A 74 10.33 -1.47 -5.23
CA LEU A 74 10.13 -1.01 -6.61
C LEU A 74 10.05 0.52 -6.73
N MET A 75 9.90 1.23 -5.61
CA MET A 75 9.78 2.69 -5.62
C MET A 75 11.11 3.33 -6.01
N PRO A 76 11.10 4.40 -6.83
CA PRO A 76 12.32 5.09 -7.19
C PRO A 76 12.95 5.71 -5.93
N LEU A 77 14.17 5.29 -5.61
CA LEU A 77 15.01 5.93 -4.59
C LEU A 77 15.78 7.12 -5.14
N THR A 78 15.45 7.58 -6.35
CA THR A 78 16.08 8.76 -6.93
C THR A 78 15.69 9.99 -6.12
N ILE A 79 16.53 10.34 -5.15
CA ILE A 79 16.42 11.60 -4.43
C ILE A 79 16.90 12.67 -5.40
N LYS A 80 15.96 13.43 -5.97
CA LYS A 80 16.28 14.66 -6.66
C LYS A 80 16.64 15.70 -5.60
N ILE A 81 17.90 16.13 -5.59
CA ILE A 81 18.37 17.28 -4.81
C ILE A 81 18.58 18.38 -5.84
N ASP A 82 17.76 19.43 -5.79
CA ASP A 82 17.96 20.68 -6.53
C ASP A 82 18.63 21.71 -5.61
#